data_AF-A0A0A7P7H6-F1
#
_entry.id   AF-A0A0A7P7H6-F1
#
_cell.length_a   1.000
_cell.length_b   1.000
_cell.length_c   1.000
_cell.angle_alpha   90.00
_cell.angle_beta   90.00
_cell.angle_gamma   90.00
#
_symmetry.space_group_name_H-M   'P 1'
#
loop_
_entity.id
_entity.type
_entity.pdbx_description
1 polymer ?
#
loop_
_entity_poly.entity_id
_entity_poly.type
_entity_poly.pdbx_seq_one_letter_code
_entity_poly.pdbx_strand_id
1 'polypeptide(L)'
;KHAAVIHMGTYLPVRRARGENEPGGIAFGFLADICQSSRVNWEDPVRVTLDVVASGAMLYDQIWLGSYMSGGVGFTQYATAAYTDNILDNFTYFG
;
A
#
# COMPACT_ATOMS: atom_id res chain seq x y z
N LYS A 1 1.88 26.84 6.99
CA LYS A 1 1.89 25.42 6.57
C LYS A 1 0.58 24.73 6.99
N HIS A 2 -0.58 25.21 6.54
CA HIS A 2 -1.88 24.67 6.99
C HIS A 2 -2.98 24.87 5.93
N ALA A 3 -3.17 26.11 5.47
CA ALA A 3 -4.34 26.45 4.64
C ALA A 3 -4.49 25.71 3.29
N ALA A 4 -3.40 25.16 2.73
CA ALA A 4 -3.43 24.52 1.41
C ALA A 4 -2.39 23.39 1.26
N VAL A 5 -2.04 22.70 2.36
CA VAL A 5 -1.13 21.55 2.30
C VAL A 5 -1.94 20.26 2.25
N ILE A 6 -1.58 19.36 1.33
CA ILE A 6 -2.11 18.00 1.28
C ILE A 6 -1.02 17.06 1.78
N HIS A 7 -1.23 16.50 2.97
CA HIS A 7 -0.37 15.46 3.51
C HIS A 7 -0.69 14.12 2.87
N MET A 8 0.31 13.26 2.72
CA MET A 8 0.09 11.90 2.20
C MET A 8 -0.59 11.03 3.25
N GLY A 9 -0.28 11.26 4.53
CA GLY A 9 -0.95 10.58 5.64
C GLY A 9 -1.14 11.50 6.83
N THR A 10 -2.22 11.32 7.58
CA THR A 10 -2.50 12.08 8.80
C THR A 10 -1.74 11.50 10.00
N TYR A 11 -1.57 12.29 11.06
CA TYR A 11 -0.98 11.80 12.31
C TYR A 11 -1.77 10.62 12.92
N LEU A 12 -1.11 9.84 13.77
CA LEU A 12 -1.72 8.67 14.41
C LEU A 12 -1.97 8.84 15.92
N PRO A 13 -2.98 8.14 16.48
CA PRO A 13 -3.24 8.13 17.92
C PRO A 13 -2.05 7.64 18.75
N VAL A 14 -1.98 8.11 19.99
CA VAL A 14 -0.82 7.98 20.90
C VAL A 14 -0.28 6.57 21.05
N ARG A 15 -1.13 5.53 21.04
CA ARG A 15 -0.70 4.11 21.14
C ARG A 15 0.31 3.73 20.03
N ARG A 16 0.27 4.40 18.89
CA ARG A 16 1.15 4.22 17.74
C ARG A 16 1.64 5.57 17.22
N ALA A 17 2.03 6.45 18.15
CA ALA A 17 2.32 7.86 17.89
C ALA A 17 3.30 8.06 16.73
N ARG A 18 2.84 8.77 15.70
CA ARG A 18 3.56 9.18 14.51
C ARG A 18 2.97 10.50 14.00
N GLY A 19 3.83 11.36 13.46
CA GLY A 19 3.41 12.61 12.80
C GLY A 19 2.74 12.35 11.46
N GLU A 20 2.50 13.41 10.70
CA GLU A 20 2.00 13.32 9.34
C GLU A 20 3.00 12.63 8.39
N ASN A 21 2.50 12.15 7.25
CA ASN A 21 3.25 11.49 6.18
C ASN A 21 3.94 10.17 6.56
N GLU A 22 3.43 9.47 7.57
CA GLU A 22 3.86 8.11 7.93
C GLU A 22 2.89 7.07 7.34
N PRO A 23 3.35 5.84 7.00
CA PRO A 23 2.54 4.87 6.26
C PRO A 23 1.17 4.59 6.86
N GLY A 24 1.08 4.45 8.18
CA GLY A 24 -0.20 4.17 8.85
C GLY A 24 -1.26 5.28 8.74
N GLY A 25 -0.85 6.48 8.33
CA GLY A 25 -1.75 7.61 8.08
C GLY A 25 -2.22 7.73 6.63
N ILE A 26 -1.61 6.99 5.69
CA ILE A 26 -1.95 7.04 4.26
C ILE A 26 -3.24 6.26 4.04
N ALA A 27 -4.31 6.94 3.64
CA ALA A 27 -5.57 6.29 3.31
C ALA A 27 -5.44 5.39 2.07
N PHE A 28 -6.21 4.30 2.01
CA PHE A 28 -6.12 3.35 0.90
C PHE A 28 -6.39 3.98 -0.47
N GLY A 29 -7.36 4.92 -0.56
CA GLY A 29 -7.61 5.67 -1.79
C GLY A 29 -6.40 6.49 -2.24
N PHE A 30 -5.69 7.12 -1.30
CA PHE A 30 -4.48 7.88 -1.62
C PHE A 30 -3.38 6.95 -2.14
N LEU A 31 -3.22 5.75 -1.56
CA LEU A 31 -2.24 4.80 -2.09
C LEU A 31 -2.60 4.33 -3.50
N ALA A 32 -3.88 4.06 -3.76
CA ALA A 32 -4.35 3.71 -5.10
C ALA A 32 -4.04 4.82 -6.12
N ASP A 33 -4.27 6.08 -5.77
CA ASP A 33 -3.96 7.23 -6.62
C ASP A 33 -2.45 7.53 -6.75
N ILE A 34 -1.67 7.23 -5.71
CA ILE A 34 -0.20 7.32 -5.75
C ILE A 34 0.34 6.34 -6.79
N CYS A 35 -0.16 5.11 -6.82
CA CYS A 35 0.23 4.12 -7.82
C CYS A 35 -0.22 4.58 -9.22
N GLN A 36 0.74 4.66 -10.16
CA GLN A 36 0.51 5.25 -11.48
C GLN A 36 0.08 4.25 -12.55
N SER A 37 -0.29 3.02 -12.17
CA SER A 37 -0.75 2.01 -13.12
C SER A 37 -2.01 2.45 -13.87
N SER A 38 -2.91 3.16 -13.19
CA SER A 38 -4.19 3.66 -13.72
C SER A 38 -4.06 4.51 -14.98
N ARG A 39 -2.97 5.27 -15.14
CA ARG A 39 -2.75 6.12 -16.33
C ARG A 39 -1.98 5.44 -17.46
N VAL A 40 -1.49 4.22 -17.26
CA VAL A 40 -0.71 3.46 -18.25
C VAL A 40 -1.48 2.23 -18.72
N ASN A 41 -2.03 1.46 -17.78
CA ASN A 41 -2.69 0.19 -18.02
C ASN A 41 -4.23 0.32 -17.98
N TRP A 42 -4.77 1.46 -18.38
CA TRP A 42 -6.18 1.83 -18.19
C TRP A 42 -7.19 0.89 -18.90
N GLU A 43 -6.76 0.17 -19.94
CA GLU A 43 -7.58 -0.85 -20.62
C GLU A 43 -7.66 -2.17 -19.84
N ASP A 44 -6.79 -2.38 -18.85
CA ASP A 44 -6.71 -3.59 -18.04
C ASP A 44 -6.97 -3.26 -16.56
N PRO A 45 -8.24 -3.26 -16.11
CA PRO A 45 -8.58 -2.90 -14.74
C PRO A 45 -8.03 -3.89 -13.71
N VAL A 46 -7.82 -5.16 -14.09
CA VAL A 46 -7.21 -6.17 -13.21
C VAL A 46 -5.76 -5.77 -12.96
N ARG A 47 -5.01 -5.48 -14.03
CA ARG A 47 -3.62 -5.04 -13.90
C ARG A 47 -3.49 -3.77 -13.06
N VAL A 48 -4.35 -2.77 -13.28
CA VAL A 48 -4.36 -1.54 -12.47
C VAL A 48 -4.57 -1.87 -10.99
N THR A 49 -5.53 -2.74 -10.70
CA THR A 49 -5.86 -3.14 -9.32
C THR A 49 -4.71 -3.89 -8.66
N LEU A 50 -4.08 -4.83 -9.36
CA LEU A 50 -3.01 -5.66 -8.79
C LEU A 50 -1.69 -4.90 -8.61
N ASP A 51 -1.41 -3.90 -9.45
CA ASP A 51 -0.28 -2.98 -9.20
C ASP A 51 -0.50 -2.12 -7.93
N VAL A 52 -1.75 -1.76 -7.62
CA VAL A 52 -2.11 -1.12 -6.34
C VAL A 52 -1.93 -2.09 -5.17
N VAL A 53 -2.35 -3.36 -5.33
CA VAL A 53 -2.14 -4.41 -4.32
C VAL A 53 -0.66 -4.61 -4.02
N ALA A 54 0.19 -4.73 -5.05
CA ALA A 54 1.64 -4.87 -4.86
C ALA A 54 2.24 -3.68 -4.10
N SER A 55 1.82 -2.46 -4.44
CA SER A 55 2.24 -1.24 -3.74
C SER A 55 1.81 -1.24 -2.27
N GLY A 56 0.57 -1.66 -1.99
CA GLY A 56 0.01 -1.75 -0.64
C GLY A 56 0.61 -2.84 0.21
N ALA A 57 0.75 -4.05 -0.33
CA ALA A 57 1.33 -5.18 0.37
C ALA A 57 2.77 -4.85 0.82
N MET A 58 3.58 -4.26 -0.07
CA MET A 58 4.95 -3.88 0.29
C MET A 58 4.98 -2.77 1.36
N LEU A 59 4.23 -1.69 1.16
CA LEU A 59 4.27 -0.55 2.08
C LEU A 59 3.63 -0.87 3.44
N TYR A 60 2.44 -1.46 3.44
CA TYR A 60 1.68 -1.70 4.66
C TYR A 60 2.16 -2.94 5.42
N ASP A 61 2.50 -4.04 4.75
CA ASP A 61 2.89 -5.26 5.48
C ASP A 61 4.39 -5.30 5.75
N GLN A 62 5.24 -5.04 4.76
CA GLN A 62 6.69 -5.20 4.95
C GLN A 62 7.29 -4.03 5.74
N ILE A 63 6.93 -2.79 5.39
CA ILE A 63 7.50 -1.60 6.03
C ILE A 63 6.69 -1.22 7.27
N TRP A 64 5.39 -0.95 7.13
CA TRP A 64 4.60 -0.42 8.22
C TRP A 64 4.40 -1.44 9.34
N LEU A 65 3.77 -2.58 9.04
CA LEU A 65 3.52 -3.61 10.05
C LEU A 65 4.80 -4.36 10.41
N GLY A 66 5.60 -4.77 9.41
CA GLY A 66 6.78 -5.62 9.56
C GLY A 66 8.02 -4.94 10.11
N SER A 67 8.03 -3.60 10.17
CA SER A 67 9.13 -2.83 10.76
C SER A 67 8.63 -1.79 11.76
N TYR A 68 7.89 -0.76 11.32
CA TYR A 68 7.50 0.36 12.19
C TYR A 68 6.68 -0.07 13.41
N MET A 69 5.82 -1.09 13.24
CA MET A 69 4.93 -1.60 14.27
C MET A 69 5.39 -2.94 14.89
N SER A 70 6.47 -3.54 14.39
CA SER A 70 7.03 -4.78 14.94
C SER A 70 8.57 -4.84 14.82
N GLY A 71 9.12 -5.30 13.70
CA GLY A 71 10.56 -5.47 13.46
C GLY A 71 11.04 -6.92 13.49
N GLY A 72 12.34 -7.13 13.26
CA GLY A 72 12.97 -8.45 13.22
C GLY A 72 12.96 -9.08 11.82
N VAL A 73 12.65 -10.38 11.73
CA VAL A 73 12.56 -11.10 10.45
C VAL A 73 11.49 -10.48 9.54
N GLY A 74 10.44 -9.90 10.13
CA GLY A 74 9.42 -9.14 9.43
C GLY A 74 8.45 -10.02 8.64
N PHE A 75 7.76 -9.39 7.69
CA PHE A 75 6.57 -9.95 7.04
C PHE A 75 6.72 -10.08 5.53
N THR A 76 7.94 -10.33 5.04
CA THR A 76 8.23 -10.40 3.60
C THR A 76 7.30 -11.38 2.87
N GLN A 77 7.17 -12.61 3.37
CA GLN A 77 6.37 -13.63 2.68
C GLN A 77 4.85 -13.48 2.88
N TYR A 78 4.42 -12.71 3.87
CA TYR A 78 3.01 -12.29 3.94
C TYR A 78 2.68 -11.38 2.76
N ALA A 79 3.56 -10.42 2.47
CA ALA A 79 3.35 -9.48 1.38
C ALA A 79 3.57 -10.11 0.00
N THR A 80 4.64 -10.90 -0.20
CA THR A 80 4.97 -11.47 -1.52
C THR A 80 3.86 -12.34 -2.07
N ALA A 81 3.10 -13.02 -1.22
CA ALA A 81 1.96 -13.83 -1.65
C ALA A 81 0.93 -13.05 -2.51
N ALA A 82 0.87 -11.72 -2.36
CA ALA A 82 -0.02 -10.86 -3.13
C ALA A 82 0.59 -10.31 -4.43
N TYR A 83 1.90 -10.49 -4.67
CA TYR A 83 2.58 -9.92 -5.85
C TYR A 83 3.63 -10.85 -6.50
N THR A 84 3.64 -12.14 -6.17
CA THR A 84 4.51 -13.13 -6.81
C THR A 84 3.72 -14.25 -7.47
N ASP A 85 4.40 -14.94 -8.38
CA ASP A 85 3.98 -16.21 -8.97
C ASP A 85 2.67 -16.15 -9.78
N ASN A 86 2.18 -14.95 -10.08
CA ASN A 86 0.94 -14.67 -10.80
C ASN A 86 -0.30 -15.38 -10.21
N ILE A 87 -0.26 -15.76 -8.93
CA ILE A 87 -1.35 -16.50 -8.28
C ILE A 87 -2.57 -15.58 -8.15
N LEU A 88 -2.37 -14.38 -7.60
CA LEU A 88 -3.46 -13.42 -7.44
C LEU A 88 -3.94 -12.88 -8.78
N ASP A 89 -3.04 -12.71 -9.76
CA ASP A 89 -3.36 -12.39 -11.14
C ASP A 89 -4.33 -13.41 -11.73
N ASN A 90 -4.00 -14.70 -11.68
CA ASN A 90 -4.84 -15.76 -12.20
C ASN A 90 -6.24 -15.76 -11.58
N PHE A 91 -6.32 -15.66 -10.25
CA PHE A 91 -7.60 -15.62 -9.54
C PHE A 91 -8.44 -14.40 -9.90
N THR A 92 -7.81 -13.24 -10.10
CA THR A 92 -8.53 -12.00 -10.38
C THR A 92 -8.99 -11.93 -11.83
N TYR A 93 -8.19 -12.42 -12.79
CA TYR A 93 -8.62 -12.53 -14.19
C TYR A 93 -9.71 -13.60 -14.40
N PHE A 94 -9.80 -14.60 -13.52
CA PHE A 94 -10.86 -15.62 -13.59
C PHE A 94 -12.23 -15.11 -13.11
N GLY A 95 -12.27 -14.21 -12.13
CA GLY A 95 -13.49 -13.68 -11.52
C GLY A 95 -14.30 -12.77 -12.45
#